data_AF-A0A6N8I2H0-F1
#
_entry.id   AF-A0A6N8I2H0-F1
#
_cell.length_a   1.000
_cell.length_b   1.000
_cell.length_c   1.000
_cell.angle_alpha   90.00
_cell.angle_beta   90.00
_cell.angle_gamma   90.00
#
_symmetry.space_group_name_H-M   'P 1'
#
loop_
_entity.id
_entity.type
_entity.pdbx_description
1 polymer ?
#
loop_
_entity_poly.entity_id
_entity_poly.type
_entity_poly.pdbx_seq_one_letter_code
_entity_poly.pdbx_strand_id
1 'polypeptide(L)'
;MEKFIPYEKLSKKKQRELAAKRRGSWGALNPVTRKLKNPKAYNREKARKWSDESPMTVPFELYYLFRTSLCNVSVKQACAKSPWHR
;
A
#
# COMPACT_ATOMS: atom_id res chain seq x y z
N MET A 1 -23.65 44.72 21.46
CA MET A 1 -22.92 43.69 20.69
C MET A 1 -21.52 44.20 20.43
N GLU A 2 -20.49 43.42 20.75
CA GLU A 2 -19.13 43.78 20.35
C GLU A 2 -19.02 43.78 18.82
N LYS A 3 -18.40 44.81 18.25
CA LYS A 3 -18.23 44.92 16.81
C LYS A 3 -17.21 43.88 16.36
N PHE A 4 -17.56 43.06 15.37
CA PHE A 4 -16.63 42.12 14.77
C PHE A 4 -15.52 42.87 14.04
N ILE A 5 -14.28 42.72 14.50
CA ILE A 5 -13.10 43.28 13.85
C ILE A 5 -12.30 42.13 13.23
N PRO A 6 -12.06 42.14 11.91
CA PRO A 6 -11.22 41.15 11.25
C PRO A 6 -9.80 41.12 11.83
N TYR A 7 -9.20 39.93 11.90
CA TYR A 7 -7.88 39.71 12.52
C TYR A 7 -6.77 40.61 11.95
N GLU A 8 -6.77 40.84 10.64
CA GLU A 8 -5.79 41.66 9.93
C GLU A 8 -5.78 43.13 10.36
N LYS A 9 -6.94 43.63 10.84
CA LYS A 9 -7.13 45.02 11.24
C LYS A 9 -6.87 45.24 12.74
N LEU A 10 -6.53 44.19 13.48
CA LEU A 10 -6.16 44.29 14.89
C LEU A 10 -4.74 44.85 15.04
N SER A 11 -4.50 45.54 16.15
CA SER A 11 -3.13 45.93 16.52
C SER A 11 -2.25 44.69 16.71
N LYS A 12 -0.95 44.84 16.42
CA LYS A 12 0.03 43.75 16.59
C LYS A 12 0.01 43.15 18.00
N LYS A 13 -0.28 43.95 19.03
CA LYS A 13 -0.40 43.50 20.42
C LYS A 13 -1.60 42.55 20.61
N LYS A 14 -2.78 42.95 20.14
CA LYS A 14 -4.02 42.14 20.22
C LYS A 14 -3.89 40.83 19.42
N GLN A 15 -3.25 40.87 18.25
CA GLN A 15 -2.96 39.66 17.48
C GLN A 15 -2.09 38.67 18.27
N ARG A 16 -1.05 39.15 18.94
CA ARG A 16 -0.19 38.31 19.80
C ARG A 16 -0.95 37.71 20.98
N GLU A 17 -1.80 38.49 21.64
CA GLU A 17 -2.65 37.98 22.74
C GLU A 17 -3.60 36.89 22.26
N LEU A 18 -4.27 37.08 21.11
CA LEU A 18 -5.14 36.05 20.50
C LEU A 18 -4.35 34.81 20.08
N ALA A 19 -3.16 35.00 19.48
CA ALA A 19 -2.31 33.89 19.11
C ALA A 19 -1.77 33.14 20.34
N ALA A 20 -1.43 33.83 21.42
CA ALA A 20 -1.02 33.22 22.67
C ALA A 20 -2.17 32.41 23.30
N LYS A 21 -3.40 32.93 23.29
CA LYS A 21 -4.60 32.20 23.70
C LYS A 21 -4.88 30.95 22.85
N ARG A 22 -4.53 30.99 21.56
CA ARG A 22 -4.67 29.86 20.62
C ARG A 22 -3.52 28.84 20.71
N ARG A 23 -2.34 29.27 21.15
CA ARG A 23 -1.17 28.41 21.35
C ARG A 23 -1.29 27.71 22.71
N GLY A 24 -0.77 26.49 22.82
CA GLY A 24 -0.66 25.79 24.11
C GLY A 24 -1.15 24.35 24.10
N SER A 25 -2.03 23.98 23.16
CA SER A 25 -2.39 22.58 22.93
C SER A 25 -2.13 22.21 21.47
N TRP A 26 -1.80 20.95 21.23
CA TRP A 26 -1.79 20.35 19.89
C TRP A 26 -3.23 20.06 19.39
N GLY A 27 -4.22 20.78 19.91
CA GLY A 27 -5.64 20.47 19.71
C GLY A 27 -5.98 19.08 20.27
N ALA A 28 -6.55 18.22 19.42
CA ALA A 28 -6.91 16.85 19.76
C ALA A 28 -5.74 15.84 19.65
N LEU A 29 -4.58 16.26 19.12
CA LEU A 29 -3.45 15.37 18.91
C LEU A 29 -2.52 15.39 20.13
N ASN A 30 -2.55 14.33 20.94
CA ASN A 30 -1.54 14.15 21.97
C ASN A 30 -0.33 13.39 21.36
N PRO A 31 0.87 14.00 21.27
CA PRO A 31 2.05 13.32 20.71
C PRO A 31 2.45 12.07 21.52
N VAL A 32 2.08 12.02 22.80
CA VAL A 32 2.36 10.87 23.68
C VAL A 32 1.44 9.68 23.38
N THR A 33 0.22 9.90 22.89
CA THR A 33 -0.71 8.80 22.58
C THR A 33 -0.48 8.21 21.19
N ARG A 34 0.16 8.93 20.27
CA ARG A 34 0.66 8.41 18.98
C ARG A 34 2.01 7.67 19.09
N LYS A 35 2.32 7.06 20.24
CA LYS A 35 3.49 6.17 20.34
C LYS A 35 3.28 4.97 19.43
N LEU A 36 3.99 4.93 18.29
CA LEU A 36 4.09 3.71 17.50
C LEU A 36 4.71 2.60 18.35
N LYS A 37 4.30 1.35 18.08
CA LYS A 37 5.02 0.18 18.61
C LYS A 37 6.49 0.29 18.22
N ASN A 38 7.40 -0.10 19.13
CA ASN A 38 8.85 -0.01 18.95
C ASN A 38 9.25 -0.55 17.56
N PRO A 39 9.75 0.29 16.64
CA PRO A 39 10.05 -0.11 15.28
C PRO A 39 11.20 -1.12 15.21
N LYS A 40 12.06 -1.17 16.25
CA LYS A 40 13.15 -2.16 16.37
C LYS A 40 12.72 -3.46 17.03
N ALA A 41 11.53 -3.52 17.63
CA ALA A 41 11.06 -4.76 18.23
C ALA A 41 10.67 -5.75 17.13
N TYR A 42 11.19 -6.98 17.24
CA TYR A 42 10.82 -8.06 16.35
C TYR A 42 9.31 -8.35 16.47
N ASN A 43 8.60 -8.35 15.33
CA ASN A 43 7.20 -8.74 15.25
C ASN A 43 7.06 -9.96 14.32
N ARG A 44 6.79 -11.13 14.91
CA ARG A 44 6.66 -12.42 14.20
C ARG A 44 5.52 -12.42 13.17
N GLU A 45 4.48 -11.61 13.35
CA GLU A 45 3.38 -11.49 12.37
C GLU A 45 3.84 -10.84 11.07
N LYS A 46 4.76 -9.86 11.14
CA LYS A 46 5.35 -9.24 9.94
C LYS A 46 6.26 -10.21 9.19
N ALA A 47 6.98 -11.07 9.91
CA ALA A 47 7.87 -12.05 9.31
C ALA A 47 7.11 -13.12 8.52
N ARG A 48 5.89 -13.49 8.95
CA ARG A 48 5.04 -14.46 8.24
C ARG A 48 4.57 -13.96 6.88
N LYS A 49 4.28 -12.66 6.74
CA LYS A 49 3.78 -12.09 5.47
C LYS A 49 4.74 -12.21 4.29
N TRP A 50 6.03 -12.49 4.50
CA TRP A 50 6.96 -12.71 3.40
C TRP A 50 6.60 -13.96 2.59
N SER A 51 6.07 -15.02 3.23
CA SER A 51 5.75 -16.28 2.53
C SER A 51 4.41 -16.28 1.80
N ASP A 52 3.51 -15.35 2.13
CA ASP A 52 2.10 -15.46 1.79
C ASP A 52 1.68 -14.55 0.60
N GLU A 53 2.56 -13.66 0.14
CA GLU A 53 2.30 -12.76 -1.01
C GLU A 53 2.74 -13.37 -2.35
N SER A 54 2.64 -14.69 -2.50
CA SER A 54 2.62 -15.29 -3.83
C SER A 54 1.15 -15.43 -4.25
N PRO A 55 0.68 -14.73 -5.31
CA PRO A 55 -0.66 -14.94 -5.87
C PRO A 55 -0.90 -16.35 -6.43
N MET A 56 0.04 -17.28 -6.26
CA MET A 56 0.04 -18.61 -6.83
C MET A 56 -0.10 -19.69 -5.75
N THR A 57 -0.98 -19.51 -4.77
CA THR A 57 -1.63 -20.68 -4.12
C THR A 57 -2.68 -21.21 -5.09
N VAL A 58 -2.22 -21.76 -6.21
CA VAL A 58 -3.03 -22.66 -7.02
C VAL A 58 -3.00 -24.02 -6.31
N PRO A 59 -4.16 -24.65 -6.04
CA PRO A 59 -4.20 -26.01 -5.54
C PRO A 59 -3.31 -26.90 -6.39
N PHE A 60 -2.44 -27.70 -5.76
CA PHE A 60 -1.44 -28.56 -6.41
C PHE A 60 -2.03 -29.37 -7.59
N GLU A 61 -3.30 -29.76 -7.48
CA GLU A 61 -4.08 -30.46 -8.50
C GLU A 61 -4.25 -29.69 -9.82
N LEU A 62 -4.45 -28.37 -9.77
CA LEU A 62 -4.67 -27.55 -10.97
C LEU A 62 -3.38 -27.30 -11.77
N TYR A 63 -2.22 -27.30 -11.11
CA TYR A 63 -0.92 -27.13 -11.77
C TYR A 63 -0.57 -28.30 -12.68
N TYR A 64 -0.91 -29.54 -12.28
CA TYR A 64 -0.62 -30.73 -13.08
C TYR A 64 -1.57 -30.90 -14.26
N LEU A 65 -2.85 -30.55 -14.13
CA LEU A 65 -3.83 -30.62 -15.22
C LEU A 65 -3.49 -29.65 -16.37
N PHE A 66 -2.92 -28.48 -16.06
CA PHE A 66 -2.50 -27.53 -17.10
C PHE A 66 -1.24 -28.01 -17.86
N ARG A 67 -0.37 -28.77 -17.20
CA ARG A 67 0.89 -29.27 -17.78
C ARG A 67 0.69 -30.51 -18.65
N THR A 68 -0.31 -31.35 -18.38
CA THR A 68 -0.61 -32.55 -19.19
C THR A 68 -1.42 -32.23 -20.45
N SER A 69 -2.18 -31.12 -20.47
CA SER A 69 -2.95 -30.69 -21.65
C SER A 69 -2.05 -30.20 -22.79
N LEU A 70 -0.89 -29.62 -22.49
CA LEU A 70 0.03 -29.06 -23.50
C LEU A 70 0.94 -30.09 -24.18
N CYS A 71 1.00 -31.34 -23.72
CA CYS A 71 1.83 -32.37 -24.37
C CYS A 71 1.17 -33.05 -25.58
N ASN A 72 -0.16 -32.92 -25.78
CA ASN A 72 -0.86 -33.67 -26.84
C ASN A 72 -1.18 -32.87 -28.12
N VAL A 73 -0.70 -31.63 -28.26
CA VAL A 73 -0.96 -30.80 -29.46
C VAL A 73 0.22 -30.76 -30.45
N SER A 74 1.42 -31.22 -30.09
CA SER A 74 2.62 -31.04 -30.95
C SER A 74 2.94 -32.19 -31.93
N VAL A 75 2.22 -33.32 -31.97
CA VAL A 75 2.64 -34.50 -32.77
C VAL A 75 1.92 -34.62 -34.13
N LYS A 76 1.02 -33.69 -34.51
CA LYS A 76 0.25 -33.80 -35.78
C LYS A 76 0.52 -32.71 -36.83
N GLN A 77 1.70 -32.10 -36.83
CA GLN A 77 2.10 -31.15 -37.88
C GLN A 77 3.55 -31.39 -38.35
N ALA A 78 3.86 -32.61 -38.76
CA ALA A 78 5.13 -32.94 -39.42
C ALA A 78 4.97 -33.86 -40.65
N CYS A 79 3.80 -33.87 -41.29
CA CYS A 79 3.58 -34.52 -42.59
C CYS A 79 2.76 -33.60 -43.49
N ALA A 80 3.42 -32.68 -44.19
CA ALA A 80 3.04 -32.19 -45.53
C ALA A 80 3.84 -30.92 -45.85
N LYS A 81 4.91 -31.10 -46.65
CA LYS A 81 5.35 -30.22 -47.75
C LYS A 81 6.85 -30.43 -47.99
N SER A 82 7.17 -31.50 -48.71
CA SER A 82 8.37 -31.57 -49.54
C SER A 82 7.93 -31.33 -50.98
N PRO A 83 8.34 -30.22 -51.59
CA PRO A 83 8.54 -30.18 -53.03
C PRO A 83 10.02 -29.98 -53.34
N TRP A 84 10.63 -31.00 -53.93
CA TRP A 84 11.88 -30.89 -54.65
C TRP A 84 11.73 -29.92 -55.82
N HIS A 85 12.63 -28.94 -55.93
CA HIS A 85 13.05 -28.35 -57.20
C HIS A 85 14.38 -27.58 -57.05
N ARG A 86 15.49 -28.29 -57.15
CA ARG A 86 16.49 -28.23 -58.24
C ARG A 86 17.78 -28.92 -57.78
#